data_AF-A0A957X2V1-F1
#
_entry.id   AF-A0A957X2V1-F1
#
_cell.length_a   1.000
_cell.length_b   1.000
_cell.length_c   1.000
_cell.angle_alpha   90.00
_cell.angle_beta   90.00
_cell.angle_gamma   90.00
#
_symmetry.space_group_name_H-M   'P 1'
#
loop_
_entity.id
_entity.type
_entity.pdbx_description
1 polymer ?
#
loop_
_entity_poly.entity_id
_entity_poly.type
_entity_poly.pdbx_seq_one_letter_code
_entity_poly.pdbx_strand_id
1 'polypeptide(L)' 'DPQATIDYWNSNIPMERVIEPEEIGEMVVFLLSDRAQAITGANMVVDGGITAQLASKEPYRREALEG' A
#
# COMPACT_ATOMS: atom_id res chain seq x y z
N ASP A 1 -1.36 11.99 15.75
CA ASP A 1 -0.96 10.77 16.46
C ASP A 1 -0.48 9.72 15.45
N PRO A 2 0.81 9.30 15.51
CA PRO A 2 1.34 8.24 14.66
C PRO A 2 0.57 6.91 14.75
N GLN A 3 0.10 6.52 15.96
CA GLN A 3 -0.60 5.25 16.13
C GLN A 3 -1.97 5.28 15.44
N ALA A 4 -2.76 6.33 15.66
CA ALA A 4 -4.03 6.51 14.95
C ALA A 4 -3.89 6.50 13.41
N THR A 5 -2.74 6.93 12.89
CA THR A 5 -2.46 6.90 11.44
C THR A 5 -2.24 5.47 10.95
N ILE A 6 -1.45 4.68 11.70
CA ILE A 6 -1.19 3.26 11.39
C ILE A 6 -2.50 2.47 11.48
N ASP A 7 -3.29 2.68 12.52
CA ASP A 7 -4.57 1.98 12.71
C ASP A 7 -5.56 2.29 11.58
N TYR A 8 -5.62 3.56 11.16
CA TYR A 8 -6.42 3.96 10.00
C TYR A 8 -6.00 3.23 8.72
N TRP A 9 -4.70 3.18 8.41
CA TRP A 9 -4.22 2.49 7.21
C TRP A 9 -4.45 0.99 7.29
N ASN A 10 -4.13 0.34 8.41
CA ASN A 10 -4.38 -1.08 8.60
C ASN A 10 -5.86 -1.42 8.41
N SER A 11 -6.79 -0.61 8.92
CA SER A 11 -8.23 -0.86 8.73
C SER A 11 -8.71 -0.74 7.28
N ASN A 12 -8.02 0.08 6.47
CA ASN A 12 -8.42 0.39 5.11
C ASN A 12 -7.64 -0.39 4.05
N ILE A 13 -6.52 -1.01 4.36
CA ILE A 13 -5.81 -1.88 3.42
C ILE A 13 -6.50 -3.25 3.38
N PRO A 14 -6.80 -3.85 2.21
CA PRO A 14 -7.40 -5.19 2.17
C PRO A 14 -6.59 -6.27 2.89
N MET A 15 -5.26 -6.17 2.87
CA MET A 15 -4.35 -7.04 3.63
C MET A 15 -4.32 -6.76 5.14
N GLU A 16 -5.08 -5.76 5.61
CA GLU A 16 -5.24 -5.38 7.03
C GLU A 16 -3.95 -4.95 7.72
N ARG A 17 -2.94 -4.57 6.94
CA ARG A 17 -1.66 -4.04 7.40
C ARG A 17 -1.02 -3.15 6.35
N VAL A 18 -0.22 -2.18 6.81
CA VAL A 18 0.78 -1.52 5.95
C VAL A 18 1.80 -2.56 5.47
N ILE A 19 2.23 -2.42 4.21
CA ILE A 19 3.28 -3.25 3.66
C ILE A 19 4.66 -2.76 4.10
N GLU A 20 5.60 -3.69 4.24
CA GLU A 20 6.98 -3.37 4.55
C GLU A 20 7.75 -2.98 3.27
N PRO A 21 8.78 -2.11 3.36
CA PRO A 21 9.59 -1.72 2.21
C PRO A 21 10.19 -2.92 1.44
N GLU A 22 10.53 -3.99 2.15
CA GLU A 22 11.09 -5.21 1.58
C GLU A 22 10.12 -5.90 0.60
N GLU A 23 8.80 -5.78 0.81
CA GLU A 23 7.79 -6.36 -0.10
C GLU A 23 7.79 -5.66 -1.47
N ILE A 24 8.09 -4.36 -1.50
CA ILE A 24 8.33 -3.62 -2.75
C ILE A 24 9.67 -4.06 -3.35
N GLY A 25 10.69 -4.24 -2.51
CA GLY A 25 12.01 -4.75 -2.90
C GLY A 25 11.93 -6.09 -3.63
N GLU A 26 11.14 -7.04 -3.13
CA GLU A 26 10.94 -8.35 -3.78
C GLU A 26 10.31 -8.22 -5.18
N MET A 27 9.35 -7.30 -5.36
CA MET A 27 8.78 -7.02 -6.69
C MET A 27 9.86 -6.45 -7.64
N VAL A 28 10.73 -5.56 -7.14
CA VAL A 28 11.85 -5.01 -7.92
C VAL A 28 12.82 -6.13 -8.31
N VAL A 29 13.19 -7.01 -7.38
CA VAL A 29 14.07 -8.17 -7.65
C VAL A 29 13.45 -9.08 -8.70
N PHE A 30 12.13 -9.34 -8.64
CA PHE A 30 11.43 -10.09 -9.68
C PHE A 30 11.54 -9.41 -11.05
N LEU A 31 11.30 -8.10 -11.13
CA LEU A 31 11.37 -7.34 -12.39
C LEU A 31 12.78 -7.29 -12.98
N LEU A 32 13.81 -7.34 -12.15
CA LEU A 32 15.22 -7.40 -12.58
C LEU A 32 15.65 -8.80 -13.04
N SER A 33 14.83 -9.83 -12.79
CA SER A 33 15.15 -11.21 -13.16
C SER A 33 14.72 -11.55 -14.59
N ASP A 34 15.35 -12.58 -15.17
CA ASP A 34 14.97 -13.12 -16.49
C ASP A 34 13.50 -13.58 -16.57
N ARG A 35 12.86 -13.83 -15.42
CA ARG A 35 11.44 -14.23 -15.36
C ARG A 35 10.51 -13.11 -15.84
N ALA A 36 10.96 -11.86 -15.78
CA ALA A 36 10.21 -10.69 -16.22
C ALA A 36 10.57 -10.24 -17.64
N GLN A 37 11.28 -11.04 -18.44
CA GLN A 37 11.82 -10.64 -19.76
C GLN A 37 10.79 -10.08 -20.76
N ALA A 38 9.50 -10.39 -20.60
CA ALA A 38 8.41 -9.92 -21.45
C ALA A 38 7.54 -8.83 -20.78
N ILE A 39 7.87 -8.40 -19.56
CA ILE A 39 7.12 -7.40 -18.81
C ILE A 39 7.82 -6.05 -19.00
N THR A 40 7.20 -5.16 -19.76
CA THR A 40 7.69 -3.80 -20.00
C THR A 40 6.52 -2.85 -20.24
N GLY A 41 6.68 -1.57 -19.87
CA GLY A 41 5.67 -0.53 -20.04
C GLY A 41 4.41 -0.69 -19.16
N ALA A 42 4.47 -1.54 -18.14
CA ALA A 42 3.36 -1.83 -17.23
C ALA A 42 3.59 -1.22 -15.83
N ASN A 43 2.51 -0.81 -15.18
CA ASN A 43 2.53 -0.45 -13.75
C ASN A 43 2.27 -1.70 -12.91
N MET A 44 3.20 -2.04 -12.01
CA MET A 44 3.03 -3.11 -11.03
C MET A 44 2.60 -2.49 -9.70
N VAL A 45 1.36 -2.75 -9.28
CA VAL A 45 0.82 -2.23 -8.02
C VAL A 45 1.19 -3.17 -6.88
N VAL A 46 1.89 -2.63 -5.87
CA VAL A 46 2.29 -3.34 -4.64
C VAL A 46 1.86 -2.47 -3.47
N ASP A 47 0.58 -2.53 -3.10
CA ASP A 47 -0.01 -1.63 -2.10
C ASP A 47 -0.97 -2.34 -1.13
N GLY A 48 -0.90 -3.67 -1.06
CA GLY A 48 -1.82 -4.48 -0.27
C GLY A 48 -3.27 -4.49 -0.76
N GLY A 49 -3.52 -3.98 -1.99
CA GLY A 49 -4.80 -3.96 -2.67
C GLY A 49 -5.60 -2.65 -2.51
N ILE A 50 -5.00 -1.59 -1.97
CA ILE A 50 -5.67 -0.29 -1.78
C ILE A 50 -6.25 0.22 -3.11
N THR A 51 -5.47 0.19 -4.20
CA THR A 51 -5.87 0.71 -5.51
C THR A 51 -7.09 0.00 -6.10
N ALA A 52 -7.35 -1.24 -5.70
CA ALA A 52 -8.50 -2.02 -6.16
C ALA A 52 -9.80 -1.74 -5.38
N GLN A 53 -9.74 -0.96 -4.28
CA GLN A 53 -10.91 -0.61 -3.50
C GLN A 53 -11.73 0.52 -4.13
N LEU A 54 -13.05 0.44 -3.99
CA LEU A 54 -13.97 1.50 -4.39
C LEU A 54 -14.17 2.56 -3.30
N ALA A 55 -14.12 2.15 -2.04
CA ALA A 55 -14.33 3.02 -0.89
C ALA A 55 -13.56 2.51 0.33
N SER A 56 -13.09 3.44 1.16
CA SER A 56 -12.55 3.17 2.49
C SER A 56 -13.61 2.55 3.39
N LYS A 57 -13.23 1.60 4.25
CA LYS A 57 -14.14 1.03 5.27
C LYS A 57 -14.53 2.08 6.30
N GLU A 58 -13.57 2.89 6.75
CA GLU A 58 -13.76 3.91 7.79
C GLU A 58 -13.20 5.26 7.34
N PRO A 59 -13.91 6.39 7.53
CA PRO A 59 -13.40 7.71 7.18
C PRO A 59 -12.27 8.17 8.11
N TYR A 60 -11.18 8.71 7.55
CA TYR A 60 -10.11 9.32 8.35
C TYR A 60 -10.62 10.57 9.05
N ARG A 61 -10.82 10.51 10.37
CA ARG A 61 -11.10 11.71 11.17
C ARG A 61 -9.78 12.39 11.53
N ARG A 62 -9.51 13.53 10.88
CA ARG A 62 -8.48 14.46 11.37
C ARG A 62 -9.05 15.26 12.53
N GLU A 63 -8.35 15.26 13.66
CA GLU A 63 -8.56 16.31 14.66
C GLU A 63 -8.07 17.63 14.08
N ALA A 64 -8.79 18.72 14.36
CA ALA A 64 -8.33 20.05 13.98
C ALA A 64 -6.98 20.29 14.65
N LEU A 65 -5.98 20.72 13.87
CA LEU A 65 -4.74 21.22 14.45
C LEU A 65 -5.12 22.51 15.19
N GLU A 66 -5.20 22.44 16.52
CA GLU A 66 -5.29 23.64 17.35
C GLU A 66 -3.98 24.41 17.19
N GLY A 67 -4.12 25.66 16.72
CA GLY A 67 -3.03 26.62 16.62
C GLY A 67 -2.83 27.37 17.93
#